data_AF-A0A0L0JZ67-F1
#
_entry.id   AF-A0A0L0JZ67-F1
#
_cell.length_a   1.000
_cell.length_b   1.000
_cell.length_c   1.000
_cell.angle_alpha   90.00
_cell.angle_beta   90.00
_cell.angle_gamma   90.00
#
_symmetry.space_group_name_H-M   'P 1'
#
loop_
_entity.id
_entity.type
_entity.pdbx_description
1 polymer ?
#
loop_
_entity_poly.entity_id
_entity_poly.type
_entity_poly.pdbx_seq_one_letter_code
_entity_poly.pdbx_strand_id
1 'polypeptide(L)'
;MRKLRNAVAALGTAAAMTGLLFATSTPASASGEWCNNQTCFSINTNGRYVGKIETSVWSSNISNRDIKTHIWSTNGQINLWTKVENVPAWTTYRDYKNINQNFPPGTRICVEGWHDGRSVGLPCVTITD
;
A
#
# COMPACT_ATOMS: atom_id res chain seq x y z
N MET A 1 13.20 68.24 17.94
CA MET A 1 13.14 67.65 19.30
C MET A 1 12.41 66.32 19.24
N ARG A 2 13.00 65.27 19.83
CA ARG A 2 12.41 64.01 20.32
C ARG A 2 11.69 63.08 19.31
N LYS A 3 11.84 61.77 19.31
CA LYS A 3 12.79 60.80 19.91
C LYS A 3 12.41 59.43 19.29
N LEU A 4 13.42 58.60 19.04
CA LEU A 4 13.34 57.19 18.61
C LEU A 4 12.44 56.29 19.48
N ARG A 5 12.02 55.14 18.88
CA ARG A 5 12.01 53.73 19.37
C ARG A 5 10.76 52.97 18.87
N ASN A 6 10.72 51.72 18.39
CA ASN A 6 11.57 50.51 18.39
C ASN A 6 11.19 49.69 17.13
N ALA A 7 12.10 49.13 16.32
CA ALA A 7 12.73 47.82 16.44
C ALA A 7 11.77 46.61 16.54
N VAL A 8 11.57 45.90 15.41
CA VAL A 8 11.43 44.42 15.39
C VAL A 8 12.15 43.92 14.14
N ALA A 9 13.28 43.23 14.36
CA ALA A 9 13.93 42.39 13.37
C ALA A 9 13.20 41.04 13.34
N ALA A 10 12.91 40.51 12.16
CA ALA A 10 12.52 39.12 12.00
C ALA A 10 13.33 38.51 10.85
N LEU A 11 14.30 37.70 11.24
CA LEU A 11 15.06 36.78 10.39
C LEU A 11 14.10 35.73 9.82
N GLY A 12 14.00 35.65 8.50
CA GLY A 12 13.32 34.57 7.79
C GLY A 12 14.34 33.67 7.13
N THR A 13 14.70 32.60 7.81
CA THR A 13 15.62 31.52 7.42
C THR A 13 15.26 30.87 6.08
N ALA A 14 16.30 30.59 5.30
CA ALA A 14 16.25 29.84 4.04
C ALA A 14 15.71 28.41 4.22
N ALA A 15 14.85 27.98 3.30
CA ALA A 15 14.54 26.57 3.11
C ALA A 15 15.03 26.16 1.71
N ALA A 16 16.24 25.62 1.65
CA ALA A 16 16.71 24.87 0.50
C ALA A 16 15.91 23.57 0.45
N MET A 17 14.96 23.48 -0.50
CA MET A 17 14.27 22.23 -0.81
C MET A 17 15.24 21.33 -1.57
N THR A 18 16.05 20.56 -0.84
CA THR A 18 16.72 19.38 -1.39
C THR A 18 15.64 18.36 -1.75
N GLY A 19 15.44 18.18 -3.05
CA GLY A 19 14.67 17.05 -3.58
C GLY A 19 15.40 15.76 -3.23
N LEU A 20 15.01 15.13 -2.11
CA LEU A 20 15.37 13.74 -1.86
C LEU A 20 14.54 12.87 -2.81
N LEU A 21 15.20 12.44 -3.89
CA LEU A 21 14.81 11.23 -4.61
C LEU A 21 14.91 10.09 -3.59
N PHE A 22 13.77 9.59 -3.12
CA PHE A 22 13.71 8.30 -2.45
C PHE A 22 14.04 7.23 -3.49
N ALA A 23 15.33 6.97 -3.68
CA ALA A 23 15.79 5.69 -4.18
C ALA A 23 15.45 4.66 -3.09
N THR A 24 14.22 4.14 -3.12
CA THR A 24 13.86 2.98 -2.30
C THR A 24 14.66 1.80 -2.85
N SER A 25 15.83 1.56 -2.25
CA SER A 25 16.58 0.33 -2.39
C SER A 25 15.61 -0.83 -2.17
N THR A 26 15.45 -1.66 -3.18
CA THR A 26 14.70 -2.91 -3.13
C THR A 26 15.15 -3.72 -1.92
N PRO A 27 14.27 -4.08 -0.97
CA PRO A 27 14.64 -5.02 0.06
C PRO A 27 14.94 -6.36 -0.61
N ALA A 28 16.19 -6.78 -0.50
CA ALA A 28 16.58 -8.15 -0.76
C ALA A 28 15.79 -9.06 0.20
N SER A 29 14.90 -9.86 -0.38
CA SER A 29 14.28 -11.07 0.18
C SER A 29 13.93 -11.04 1.68
N ALA A 30 12.84 -10.37 2.01
CA ALA A 30 12.05 -10.61 3.20
C ALA A 30 10.63 -10.05 2.97
N SER A 31 9.62 -10.72 3.52
CA SER A 31 8.23 -10.29 3.58
C SER A 31 8.06 -8.76 3.49
N GLY A 32 7.43 -8.27 2.43
CA GLY A 32 7.24 -6.83 2.21
C GLY A 32 5.77 -6.43 2.35
N GLU A 33 5.53 -5.14 2.55
CA GLU A 33 4.19 -4.52 2.49
C GLU A 33 4.18 -3.45 1.39
N TRP A 34 3.14 -3.47 0.56
CA TRP A 34 2.95 -2.56 -0.56
C TRP A 34 1.58 -1.92 -0.48
N CYS A 35 1.56 -0.59 -0.53
CA CYS A 35 0.35 0.21 -0.39
C CYS A 35 0.15 1.11 -1.60
N ASN A 36 -1.11 1.25 -2.02
CA ASN A 36 -1.54 2.29 -2.94
C ASN A 36 -2.97 2.73 -2.59
N ASN A 37 -3.13 4.04 -2.40
CA ASN A 37 -4.41 4.66 -2.04
C ASN A 37 -5.02 4.03 -0.77
N GLN A 38 -6.15 3.33 -0.88
CA GLN A 38 -6.84 2.71 0.27
C GLN A 38 -6.47 1.24 0.47
N THR A 39 -5.63 0.66 -0.38
CA THR A 39 -5.32 -0.78 -0.38
C THR A 39 -3.85 -1.01 -0.07
N CYS A 40 -3.60 -1.90 0.88
CA CYS A 40 -2.27 -2.41 1.19
C CYS A 40 -2.30 -3.93 1.16
N PHE A 41 -1.16 -4.54 0.87
CA PHE A 41 -1.00 -5.98 1.03
C PHE A 41 0.43 -6.32 1.44
N SER A 42 0.58 -7.42 2.13
CA SER A 42 1.86 -8.02 2.43
C SER A 42 1.94 -9.41 1.84
N ILE A 43 3.16 -9.82 1.46
CA ILE A 43 3.42 -11.19 1.02
C ILE A 43 4.46 -11.79 1.95
N ASN A 44 4.16 -12.96 2.50
CA ASN A 44 5.17 -13.79 3.13
C ASN A 44 5.88 -14.64 2.05
N THR A 45 7.13 -14.30 1.76
CA THR A 45 7.96 -15.00 0.77
C THR A 45 9.17 -15.68 1.37
N ASN A 46 9.63 -16.75 0.72
CA ASN A 46 10.93 -17.37 0.93
C ASN A 46 11.56 -17.61 -0.45
N GLY A 47 12.40 -16.66 -0.88
CA GLY A 47 12.81 -16.54 -2.29
C GLY A 47 11.57 -16.36 -3.18
N ARG A 48 11.43 -17.24 -4.16
CA ARG A 48 10.32 -17.26 -5.14
C ARG A 48 9.05 -17.94 -4.64
N TYR A 49 9.12 -18.57 -3.47
CA TYR A 49 7.96 -19.20 -2.85
C TYR A 49 7.10 -18.15 -2.15
N VAL A 50 5.81 -18.13 -2.46
CA VAL A 50 4.83 -17.29 -1.81
C VAL A 50 3.92 -18.16 -0.95
N GLY A 51 4.01 -18.01 0.36
CA GLY A 51 3.20 -18.78 1.31
C GLY A 51 1.81 -18.18 1.45
N LYS A 52 1.74 -16.91 1.86
CA LYS A 52 0.50 -16.20 2.17
C LYS A 52 0.56 -14.77 1.66
N ILE A 53 -0.59 -14.29 1.19
CA ILE A 53 -0.83 -12.87 0.90
C ILE A 53 -1.85 -12.37 1.89
N GLU A 54 -1.50 -11.36 2.68
CA GLU A 54 -2.42 -10.65 3.56
C GLU A 54 -2.77 -9.31 2.92
N THR A 55 -4.03 -8.93 3.03
CA THR A 55 -4.58 -7.76 2.36
C THR A 55 -5.28 -6.90 3.39
N SER A 56 -5.25 -5.59 3.16
CA SER A 56 -6.00 -4.64 3.95
C SER A 56 -6.55 -3.51 3.11
N VAL A 57 -7.75 -3.07 3.46
CA VAL A 57 -8.43 -1.97 2.77
C VAL A 57 -9.03 -1.01 3.79
N TRP A 58 -8.78 0.27 3.65
CA TRP A 58 -9.29 1.31 4.53
C TRP A 58 -10.70 1.77 4.12
N SER A 59 -11.70 1.56 5.00
CA SER A 59 -13.12 1.85 4.73
C SER A 59 -13.46 3.36 4.59
N SER A 60 -12.53 4.27 4.93
CA SER A 60 -12.72 5.73 4.83
C SER A 60 -13.95 6.26 5.58
N ASN A 61 -14.42 7.48 5.27
CA ASN A 61 -15.48 8.16 6.03
C ASN A 61 -16.91 7.65 5.75
N ILE A 62 -17.06 6.62 4.91
CA ILE A 62 -18.37 6.13 4.49
C ILE A 62 -18.59 4.76 5.15
N SER A 63 -19.64 4.66 5.96
CA SER A 63 -19.95 3.45 6.73
C SER A 63 -20.61 2.37 5.89
N ASN A 64 -20.45 1.12 6.35
CA ASN A 64 -21.17 -0.07 5.86
C ASN A 64 -20.92 -0.36 4.39
N ARG A 65 -19.65 -0.27 3.97
CA ARG A 65 -19.21 -0.67 2.63
C ARG A 65 -19.01 -2.16 2.58
N ASP A 66 -19.46 -2.78 1.49
CA ASP A 66 -19.07 -4.14 1.14
C ASP A 66 -17.65 -4.09 0.57
N ILE A 67 -16.71 -4.56 1.38
CA ILE A 67 -15.29 -4.57 1.06
C ILE A 67 -14.85 -5.99 0.70
N LYS A 68 -14.06 -6.09 -0.36
CA LYS A 68 -13.34 -7.31 -0.77
C LYS A 68 -12.05 -6.92 -1.47
N THR A 69 -11.18 -7.90 -1.69
CA THR A 69 -9.98 -7.74 -2.49
C THR A 69 -9.91 -8.79 -3.59
N HIS A 70 -9.26 -8.43 -4.69
CA HIS A 70 -8.92 -9.31 -5.80
C HIS A 70 -7.42 -9.48 -5.87
N ILE A 71 -6.94 -10.72 -5.79
CA ILE A 71 -5.53 -11.06 -5.79
C ILE A 71 -5.25 -11.80 -7.10
N TRP A 72 -4.36 -11.26 -7.92
CA TRP A 72 -4.05 -11.86 -9.22
C TRP A 72 -2.57 -11.70 -9.60
N SER A 73 -2.10 -12.55 -10.52
CA SER A 73 -0.75 -12.47 -11.07
C SER A 73 -0.76 -12.29 -12.57
N THR A 74 0.23 -11.58 -13.10
CA THR A 74 0.36 -11.32 -14.55
C THR A 74 0.55 -12.57 -15.39
N ASN A 75 1.02 -13.66 -14.79
CA ASN A 75 1.18 -14.95 -15.46
C ASN A 75 -0.03 -15.89 -15.31
N GLY A 76 -1.10 -15.46 -14.62
CA GLY A 76 -2.33 -16.23 -14.46
C GLY A 76 -2.29 -17.36 -13.42
N GLN A 77 -1.18 -17.58 -12.70
CA GLN A 77 -1.11 -18.62 -11.65
C GLN A 77 -2.03 -18.37 -10.46
N ILE A 78 -2.40 -17.11 -10.20
CA ILE A 78 -3.41 -16.76 -9.18
C ILE A 78 -4.44 -15.79 -9.75
N ASN A 79 -5.69 -16.02 -9.37
CA ASN A 79 -6.83 -15.16 -9.65
C ASN A 79 -7.92 -15.48 -8.61
N LEU A 80 -7.90 -14.78 -7.47
CA LEU A 80 -8.65 -15.13 -6.27
C LEU A 80 -9.34 -13.90 -5.69
N TRP A 81 -10.55 -14.09 -5.16
CA TRP A 81 -11.26 -13.07 -4.40
C TRP A 81 -11.29 -13.41 -2.92
N THR A 82 -11.15 -12.41 -2.06
CA THR A 82 -11.46 -12.54 -0.63
C THR A 82 -12.98 -12.50 -0.40
N LYS A 83 -13.41 -12.87 0.82
CA LYS A 83 -14.83 -12.76 1.17
C LYS A 83 -15.25 -11.29 1.21
N VAL A 84 -16.52 -11.06 0.88
CA VAL A 84 -17.13 -9.75 1.06
C VAL A 84 -17.47 -9.58 2.53
N GLU A 85 -17.08 -8.44 3.11
CA GLU A 85 -17.48 -8.07 4.46
C GLU A 85 -18.05 -6.65 4.47
N ASN A 86 -19.09 -6.47 5.27
CA ASN A 86 -19.60 -5.14 5.54
C ASN A 86 -18.77 -4.50 6.66
N VAL A 87 -18.03 -3.45 6.32
CA VAL A 87 -17.04 -2.85 7.22
C VAL A 87 -17.50 -1.45 7.65
N PRO A 88 -17.48 -1.13 8.96
CA PRO A 88 -17.82 0.21 9.45
C PRO A 88 -16.90 1.30 8.89
N ALA A 89 -17.33 2.56 9.01
CA ALA A 89 -16.48 3.70 8.64
C ALA A 89 -15.20 3.70 9.49
N TRP A 90 -14.13 4.24 8.92
CA TRP A 90 -12.83 4.43 9.59
C TRP A 90 -12.27 3.13 10.20
N THR A 91 -12.60 2.01 9.59
CA THR A 91 -12.14 0.68 9.98
C THR A 91 -11.36 0.06 8.83
N THR A 92 -10.35 -0.75 9.17
CA THR A 92 -9.56 -1.48 8.17
C THR A 92 -10.13 -2.87 8.00
N TYR A 93 -10.61 -3.18 6.80
CA TYR A 93 -10.82 -4.56 6.35
C TYR A 93 -9.49 -5.29 6.32
N ARG A 94 -9.43 -6.54 6.80
CA ARG A 94 -8.25 -7.40 6.71
C ARG A 94 -8.69 -8.82 6.35
N ASP A 95 -8.05 -9.39 5.33
CA ASP A 95 -8.23 -10.79 4.97
C ASP A 95 -6.95 -11.33 4.34
N TYR A 96 -6.85 -12.65 4.14
CA TYR A 96 -5.68 -13.29 3.57
C TYR A 96 -6.04 -14.45 2.65
N LYS A 97 -5.09 -14.83 1.79
CA LYS A 97 -5.13 -16.07 1.02
C LYS A 97 -3.82 -16.83 1.18
N ASN A 98 -3.95 -18.12 1.44
CA ASN A 98 -2.84 -19.05 1.35
C ASN A 98 -2.60 -19.37 -0.13
N ILE A 99 -1.38 -19.15 -0.59
CA ILE A 99 -0.96 -19.30 -1.99
C ILE A 99 -0.09 -20.54 -2.13
N ASN A 100 0.86 -20.73 -1.21
CA ASN A 100 1.68 -21.92 -1.04
C ASN A 100 2.34 -22.47 -2.32
N GLN A 101 2.83 -21.60 -3.21
CA GLN A 101 3.45 -22.02 -4.48
C GLN A 101 4.62 -21.12 -4.90
N ASN A 102 5.43 -21.62 -5.82
CA ASN A 102 6.51 -20.87 -6.45
C ASN A 102 6.02 -20.05 -7.65
N PHE A 103 6.61 -18.88 -7.81
CA PHE A 103 6.40 -18.03 -8.97
C PHE A 103 7.68 -17.88 -9.79
N PRO A 104 7.60 -17.87 -11.12
CA PRO A 104 8.71 -17.48 -11.97
C PRO A 104 9.18 -16.05 -11.65
N PRO A 105 10.50 -15.76 -11.74
CA PRO A 105 11.01 -14.39 -11.66
C PRO A 105 10.34 -13.48 -12.68
N GLY A 106 10.14 -12.22 -12.31
CA GLY A 106 9.42 -11.24 -13.13
C GLY A 106 7.89 -11.36 -13.06
N THR A 107 7.34 -12.38 -12.39
CA THR A 107 5.90 -12.44 -12.15
C THR A 107 5.47 -11.30 -11.26
N ARG A 108 4.47 -10.54 -11.68
CA ARG A 108 3.91 -9.45 -10.88
C ARG A 108 2.63 -9.93 -10.21
N ILE A 109 2.57 -9.77 -8.90
CA ILE A 109 1.40 -10.03 -8.07
C ILE A 109 0.77 -8.68 -7.75
N CYS A 110 -0.53 -8.56 -7.98
CA CYS A 110 -1.32 -7.37 -7.72
C CYS A 110 -2.48 -7.71 -6.78
N VAL A 111 -2.79 -6.76 -5.90
CA VAL A 111 -3.96 -6.83 -5.02
C VAL A 111 -4.79 -5.61 -5.28
N GLU A 112 -6.04 -5.80 -5.66
CA GLU A 112 -7.01 -4.73 -5.87
C GLU A 112 -8.00 -4.68 -4.72
N GLY A 113 -8.16 -3.53 -4.07
CA GLY A 113 -9.21 -3.32 -3.08
C GLY A 113 -10.48 -2.81 -3.73
N TRP A 114 -11.63 -3.28 -3.27
CA TRP A 114 -12.94 -2.92 -3.80
C TRP A 114 -13.89 -2.46 -2.69
N HIS A 115 -14.58 -1.34 -2.90
CA HIS A 115 -15.71 -0.85 -2.12
C HIS A 115 -16.96 -0.80 -2.98
N ASP A 116 -18.02 -1.52 -2.62
CA ASP A 116 -19.33 -1.48 -3.32
C ASP A 116 -19.21 -1.55 -4.86
N GLY A 117 -18.34 -2.43 -5.35
CA GLY A 117 -18.11 -2.61 -6.79
C GLY A 117 -17.25 -1.52 -7.46
N ARG A 118 -16.49 -0.73 -6.69
CA ARG A 118 -15.48 0.21 -7.21
C ARG A 118 -14.09 -0.13 -6.69
N SER A 119 -13.10 -0.11 -7.59
CA SER A 119 -11.70 -0.24 -7.22
C SER A 119 -11.22 0.99 -6.45
N VAL A 120 -10.47 0.78 -5.37
CA VAL A 120 -9.96 1.82 -4.46
C VAL A 120 -8.46 1.77 -4.23
N GLY A 121 -7.75 0.89 -4.95
CA GLY A 121 -6.30 0.78 -4.88
C GLY A 121 -5.83 -0.51 -5.53
N LEU A 122 -4.68 -0.45 -6.22
CA LEU A 122 -4.07 -1.59 -6.91
C LEU A 122 -2.55 -1.60 -6.66
N PRO A 123 -2.08 -1.82 -5.43
CA PRO A 123 -0.67 -2.09 -5.19
C PRO A 123 -0.25 -3.40 -5.89
N CYS A 124 0.99 -3.43 -6.37
CA CYS A 124 1.58 -4.62 -6.97
C CYS A 124 3.07 -4.74 -6.62
N VAL A 125 3.57 -5.97 -6.63
CA VAL A 125 5.00 -6.28 -6.48
C VAL A 125 5.44 -7.28 -7.55
N THR A 126 6.68 -7.14 -8.00
CA THR A 126 7.32 -8.13 -8.88
C THR A 126 8.14 -9.10 -8.06
N ILE A 127 7.92 -10.40 -8.25
CA ILE A 127 8.75 -11.46 -7.68
C ILE A 127 10.12 -11.43 -8.36
N THR A 128 11.15 -11.26 -7.56
CA THR A 128 12.56 -11.36 -7.97
C THR A 128 13.13 -12.71 -7.55
N ASP A 129 14.32 -13.04 -8.04
CA ASP A 129 15.09 -14.21 -7.59
C ASP A 129 15.48 -14.14 -6.11
#